data_AF-A0A510Y3L9-F1
#
_entry.id   AF-A0A510Y3L9-F1
#
_cell.length_a   1.000
_cell.length_b   1.000
_cell.length_c   1.000
_cell.angle_alpha   90.00
_cell.angle_beta   90.00
_cell.angle_gamma   90.00
#
_symmetry.space_group_name_H-M   'P 1'
#
loop_
_entity.id
_entity.type
_entity.pdbx_description
1 polymer ?
#
loop_
_entity_poly.entity_id
_entity_poly.type
_entity_poly.pdbx_seq_one_letter_code
_entity_poly.pdbx_strand_id
1 'polypeptide(L)'
;MLLENAVCTLEDIKAYIDEQEAGFTFFTRNGLKTCTVCMETKDVVAFGKQEQAKDSMNPRCKQCEKKKRIADEFYTEWTLEGVGTVYLKRYKSRAGGISWYLVDVKGEFISKRCADCGEMKLKDGYSESNKLGGVRSICRECDGEHKVGYRAENAEHLKEYMRQYQAENADHIKEYQRQYRAEKRNDPTWVEKQRERQRQRYVKEPERFQAKEAKRNALKRNLHAEPNWANNWADIMERFHGRCALTGDVLDESQGNSHCEHFIPLSWGHGGTSAANCYPLRSDLNISKGNRNPFEWFQAFKDRYGLSQDRFDELVLYLAMRNDMTPEEFEKYVYWCERNKRTPEECAEDTRPSSEIFKEAQARGEV
;
A
#
# COMPACT_ATOMS: atom_id res chain seq x y z
N MET A 1 -8.94 11.80 -59.07
CA MET A 1 -10.36 11.50 -58.83
C MET A 1 -10.66 11.92 -57.42
N LEU A 2 -11.40 13.01 -57.25
CA LEU A 2 -11.86 13.47 -55.94
C LEU A 2 -13.06 12.57 -55.58
N LEU A 3 -12.90 11.72 -54.58
CA LEU A 3 -14.00 10.98 -53.97
C LEU A 3 -14.88 12.00 -53.24
N GLU A 4 -15.91 12.51 -53.92
CA GLU A 4 -16.86 13.43 -53.30
C GLU A 4 -17.64 12.68 -52.21
N ASN A 5 -17.35 13.00 -50.95
CA ASN A 5 -18.17 12.77 -49.75
C ASN A 5 -18.37 11.32 -49.27
N ALA A 6 -17.41 10.41 -49.47
CA ALA A 6 -17.45 9.14 -48.74
C ALA A 6 -17.17 9.38 -47.24
N VAL A 7 -18.09 8.95 -46.38
CA VAL A 7 -17.84 8.86 -44.93
C VAL A 7 -16.80 7.76 -44.70
N CYS A 8 -15.75 8.07 -43.93
CA CYS A 8 -14.64 7.16 -43.65
C CYS A 8 -14.55 6.82 -42.16
N THR A 9 -13.83 5.74 -41.88
CA THR A 9 -13.44 5.30 -40.52
C THR A 9 -11.99 5.69 -40.21
N LEU A 10 -11.54 5.49 -38.97
CA LEU A 10 -10.12 5.65 -38.62
C LEU A 10 -9.23 4.60 -39.30
N GLU A 11 -9.78 3.42 -39.62
CA GLU A 11 -9.08 2.35 -40.34
C GLU A 11 -8.82 2.75 -41.80
N ASP A 12 -9.79 3.40 -42.47
CA ASP A 12 -9.62 3.93 -43.82
C ASP A 12 -8.50 4.99 -43.87
N ILE A 13 -8.50 5.90 -42.90
CA ILE A 13 -7.45 6.93 -42.77
C ILE A 13 -6.09 6.28 -42.50
N LYS A 14 -6.04 5.24 -41.67
CA LYS A 14 -4.81 4.48 -41.43
C LYS A 14 -4.31 3.81 -42.70
N ALA A 15 -5.18 3.14 -43.45
CA ALA A 15 -4.82 2.48 -44.71
C ALA A 15 -4.24 3.50 -45.71
N TYR A 16 -4.84 4.68 -45.81
CA TYR A 16 -4.28 5.79 -46.59
C TYR A 16 -2.90 6.21 -46.09
N ILE A 17 -2.71 6.40 -44.78
CA ILE A 17 -1.40 6.75 -44.21
C ILE A 17 -0.36 5.68 -44.56
N ASP A 18 -0.70 4.40 -44.40
CA ASP A 18 0.20 3.28 -44.67
C ASP A 18 0.55 3.21 -46.17
N GLU A 19 -0.39 3.48 -47.08
CA GLU A 19 -0.13 3.58 -48.52
C GLU A 19 0.81 4.75 -48.85
N GLN A 20 0.55 5.93 -48.27
CA GLN A 20 1.44 7.08 -48.43
C GLN A 20 2.86 6.73 -47.93
N GLU A 21 2.98 6.09 -46.77
CA GLU A 21 4.25 5.69 -46.18
C GLU A 21 4.99 4.62 -47.00
N ALA A 22 4.27 3.66 -47.59
CA ALA A 22 4.85 2.64 -48.46
C ALA A 22 5.46 3.22 -49.75
N GLY A 23 4.87 4.30 -50.28
CA GLY A 23 5.35 5.00 -51.46
C GLY A 23 6.59 5.89 -51.23
N PHE A 24 6.99 6.15 -49.97
CA PHE A 24 8.09 7.07 -49.68
C PHE A 24 9.46 6.40 -49.74
N THR A 25 10.11 6.47 -50.90
CA THR A 25 11.58 6.39 -50.96
C THR A 25 12.15 7.80 -50.78
N PHE A 26 12.64 8.13 -49.58
CA PHE A 26 13.33 9.41 -49.32
C PHE A 26 14.72 9.50 -49.98
N PHE A 27 15.16 8.43 -50.63
CA PHE A 27 16.39 8.38 -51.39
C PHE A 27 16.11 8.60 -52.87
N THR A 28 17.04 9.26 -53.55
CA THR A 28 17.04 9.35 -54.99
C THR A 28 17.11 7.96 -55.61
N ARG A 29 16.05 7.55 -56.30
CA ARG A 29 16.02 6.30 -57.05
C ARG A 29 15.54 6.61 -58.46
N ASN A 30 16.31 6.21 -59.47
CA ASN A 30 16.01 6.46 -60.88
C ASN A 30 15.79 7.95 -61.23
N GLY A 31 16.52 8.86 -60.57
CA GLY A 31 16.37 10.30 -60.78
C GLY A 31 15.09 10.91 -60.18
N LEU A 32 14.33 10.16 -59.38
CA LEU A 32 13.15 10.65 -58.67
C LEU A 32 13.43 10.79 -57.17
N LYS A 33 12.84 11.81 -56.55
CA LYS A 33 12.87 12.08 -55.10
C LYS A 33 11.50 12.57 -54.65
N THR A 34 11.06 12.12 -53.47
CA THR A 34 9.78 12.57 -52.91
C THR A 34 9.96 13.79 -52.01
N CYS A 35 9.17 14.84 -52.26
CA CYS A 35 9.24 16.08 -51.49
C CYS A 35 8.72 15.89 -50.07
N THR A 36 9.53 16.20 -49.07
CA THR A 36 9.11 16.09 -47.65
C THR A 36 8.07 17.12 -47.24
N VAL A 37 7.60 18.00 -48.12
CA VAL A 37 6.53 18.98 -47.83
C VAL A 37 5.27 18.63 -48.61
N CYS A 38 5.35 18.49 -49.94
CA CYS A 38 4.17 18.20 -50.78
C CYS A 38 3.95 16.73 -51.13
N MET A 39 4.84 15.82 -50.73
CA MET A 39 4.69 14.37 -50.91
C MET A 39 4.64 13.87 -52.37
N GLU A 40 4.65 14.76 -53.35
CA GLU A 40 4.81 14.39 -54.75
C GLU A 40 6.23 13.87 -55.02
N THR A 41 6.32 12.69 -55.63
CA THR A 41 7.55 12.15 -56.21
C THR A 41 7.84 12.92 -57.49
N LYS A 42 8.93 13.68 -57.49
CA LYS A 42 9.36 14.53 -58.60
C LYS A 42 10.74 14.13 -59.07
N ASP A 43 11.08 14.54 -60.28
CA ASP A 43 12.45 14.50 -60.74
C ASP A 43 13.37 15.29 -59.80
N VAL A 44 14.58 14.77 -59.56
CA VAL A 44 15.62 15.42 -58.73
C VAL A 44 15.88 16.86 -59.14
N VAL A 45 15.72 17.23 -60.42
CA VAL A 45 15.86 18.63 -60.87
C VAL A 45 14.87 19.59 -60.19
N ALA A 46 13.76 19.07 -59.67
CA ALA A 46 12.78 19.84 -58.91
C ALA A 46 13.26 20.21 -57.50
N PHE A 47 14.44 19.74 -57.06
CA PHE A 47 15.00 19.97 -55.73
C PHE A 47 16.26 20.84 -55.80
N GLY A 48 16.48 21.65 -54.75
CA GLY A 48 17.74 22.40 -54.59
C GLY A 48 18.90 21.46 -54.22
N LYS A 49 20.15 21.86 -54.45
CA LYS A 49 21.30 21.12 -53.93
C LYS A 49 21.51 21.44 -52.44
N GLN A 50 21.86 20.43 -51.66
CA GLN A 50 22.22 20.58 -50.24
C GLN A 50 23.34 19.59 -49.90
N GLU A 51 24.58 20.06 -49.84
CA GLU A 51 25.78 19.21 -49.70
C GLU A 51 25.77 18.35 -48.43
N GLN A 52 25.14 18.83 -47.36
CA GLN A 52 25.04 18.11 -46.10
C GLN A 52 23.96 17.01 -46.10
N ALA A 53 23.10 16.95 -47.12
CA ALA A 53 22.07 15.92 -47.23
C ALA A 53 22.69 14.64 -47.82
N LYS A 54 22.21 13.47 -47.38
CA LYS A 54 22.75 12.16 -47.79
C LYS A 54 22.76 11.93 -49.31
N ASP A 55 21.81 12.53 -50.04
CA ASP A 55 21.73 12.45 -51.51
C ASP A 55 22.12 13.77 -52.20
N SER A 56 22.77 14.69 -51.48
CA SER A 56 23.15 16.02 -51.96
C SER A 56 21.98 16.90 -52.44
N MET A 57 20.74 16.53 -52.13
CA MET A 57 19.52 17.24 -52.57
C MET A 57 18.68 17.67 -51.37
N ASN A 58 18.12 18.86 -51.46
CA ASN A 58 17.22 19.42 -50.45
C ASN A 58 16.02 18.47 -50.27
N PRO A 59 15.58 18.17 -49.03
CA PRO A 59 14.39 17.35 -48.81
C PRO A 59 13.10 17.99 -49.35
N ARG A 60 13.08 19.31 -49.55
CA ARG A 60 11.92 20.06 -50.06
C ARG A 60 12.12 20.36 -51.54
N CYS A 61 11.06 20.19 -52.34
CA CYS A 61 11.10 20.64 -53.72
C CYS A 61 11.16 22.18 -53.77
N LYS A 62 11.78 22.72 -54.82
CA LYS A 62 11.97 24.17 -55.05
C LYS A 62 10.66 24.95 -54.92
N GLN A 63 9.53 24.38 -55.34
CA GLN A 63 8.22 25.03 -55.21
C GLN A 63 7.78 25.17 -53.74
N CYS A 64 7.90 24.11 -52.95
CA CYS A 64 7.58 24.15 -51.51
C CYS A 64 8.52 25.08 -50.75
N GLU A 65 9.80 25.07 -51.13
CA GLU A 65 10.81 25.94 -50.54
C GLU A 65 10.52 27.42 -50.81
N LYS A 66 10.21 27.79 -52.07
CA LYS A 66 9.82 29.17 -52.45
C LYS A 66 8.57 29.66 -51.72
N LYS A 67 7.54 28.80 -51.60
CA LYS A 67 6.30 29.16 -50.91
C LYS A 67 6.47 29.29 -49.40
N LYS A 68 7.65 28.98 -48.84
CA LYS A 68 7.87 28.80 -47.39
C LYS A 68 6.80 27.92 -46.75
N ARG A 69 6.21 26.99 -47.51
CA ARG A 69 5.17 26.10 -46.99
C ARG A 69 5.76 25.37 -45.78
N ILE A 70 5.19 25.64 -44.62
CA ILE A 70 5.46 24.86 -43.42
C ILE A 70 4.81 23.49 -43.67
N ALA A 71 5.43 22.41 -43.21
CA ALA A 71 4.85 21.07 -43.32
C ALA A 71 3.42 20.98 -42.75
N ASP A 72 3.04 21.94 -41.92
CA ASP A 72 1.73 22.10 -41.28
C ASP A 72 0.57 22.45 -42.25
N GLU A 73 0.85 22.78 -43.52
CA GLU A 73 -0.18 23.12 -44.52
C GLU A 73 -0.63 21.96 -45.41
N PHE A 74 -0.03 20.76 -45.28
CA PHE A 74 -0.52 19.60 -46.02
C PHE A 74 -1.64 18.95 -45.20
N TYR A 75 -2.89 19.23 -45.60
CA TYR A 75 -4.05 18.52 -45.10
C TYR A 75 -4.77 17.81 -46.24
N THR A 76 -5.11 16.55 -46.01
CA THR A 76 -6.16 15.87 -46.76
C THR A 76 -7.43 16.04 -45.95
N GLU A 77 -8.49 16.53 -46.58
CA GLU A 77 -9.81 16.64 -45.97
C GLU A 77 -10.51 15.28 -46.01
N TRP A 78 -11.12 14.88 -44.90
CA TRP A 78 -11.86 13.63 -44.75
C TRP A 78 -13.15 13.89 -43.98
N THR A 79 -14.17 13.06 -44.18
CA THR A 79 -15.41 13.07 -43.40
C THR A 79 -15.44 11.84 -42.50
N LEU A 80 -15.06 12.00 -41.23
CA LEU A 80 -14.95 10.89 -40.27
C LEU A 80 -16.32 10.59 -39.64
N GLU A 81 -16.71 9.32 -39.63
CA GLU A 81 -17.97 8.86 -39.03
C GLU A 81 -18.11 9.32 -37.56
N GLY A 82 -19.24 9.94 -37.23
CA GLY A 82 -19.54 10.44 -35.87
C GLY A 82 -18.80 11.73 -35.46
N VAL A 83 -17.82 12.20 -36.23
CA VAL A 83 -17.05 13.43 -35.92
C VAL A 83 -17.33 14.55 -36.93
N GLY A 84 -17.50 14.21 -38.21
CA GLY A 84 -17.66 15.17 -39.30
C GLY A 84 -16.36 15.47 -40.03
N THR A 85 -16.23 16.67 -40.61
CA THR A 85 -15.06 17.04 -41.40
C THR A 85 -13.81 17.18 -40.52
N VAL A 86 -12.77 16.45 -40.90
CA VAL A 86 -11.46 16.44 -40.24
C VAL A 86 -10.34 16.63 -41.26
N TYR A 87 -9.23 17.17 -40.77
CA TYR A 87 -8.03 17.41 -41.55
C TYR A 87 -6.90 16.52 -41.06
N LEU A 88 -6.43 15.65 -41.94
CA LEU A 88 -5.27 14.82 -41.67
C LEU A 88 -3.99 15.65 -41.81
N LYS A 89 -3.31 15.86 -40.69
CA LYS A 89 -2.06 16.60 -40.61
C LYS A 89 -0.90 15.68 -40.30
N ARG A 90 0.29 16.11 -40.71
CA ARG A 90 1.54 15.42 -40.43
C ARG A 90 2.49 16.34 -39.69
N TYR A 91 2.98 15.87 -38.56
CA TYR A 91 3.95 16.54 -37.72
C TYR A 91 5.31 15.86 -37.84
N LYS A 92 6.38 16.63 -38.07
CA LYS A 92 7.75 16.13 -37.97
C LYS A 92 8.41 16.71 -36.72
N SER A 93 8.73 15.83 -35.78
CA SER A 93 9.47 16.20 -34.57
C SER A 93 10.88 16.68 -34.89
N ARG A 94 11.50 17.41 -33.96
CA ARG A 94 12.92 17.82 -34.07
C ARG A 94 13.88 16.64 -34.20
N ALA A 95 13.53 15.49 -33.62
CA ALA A 95 14.29 14.25 -33.73
C ALA A 95 14.09 13.52 -35.08
N GLY A 96 13.31 14.09 -36.00
CA GLY A 96 13.08 13.52 -37.32
C GLY A 96 11.90 12.54 -37.40
N GLY A 97 11.37 12.08 -36.27
CA GLY A 97 10.19 11.22 -36.20
C GLY A 97 8.94 11.91 -36.77
N ILE A 98 8.17 11.18 -37.55
CA ILE A 98 6.93 11.64 -38.20
C ILE A 98 5.74 11.12 -37.40
N SER A 99 4.71 11.95 -37.22
CA SER A 99 3.45 11.58 -36.58
C SER A 99 2.29 12.12 -37.40
N TRP A 100 1.24 11.30 -37.55
CA TRP A 100 -0.01 11.70 -38.19
C TRP A 100 -1.07 11.98 -37.13
N TYR A 101 -1.90 12.99 -37.37
CA TYR A 101 -2.97 13.40 -36.46
C TYR A 101 -4.12 14.07 -37.19
N LEU A 102 -5.32 13.97 -36.63
CA LEU A 102 -6.51 14.62 -37.12
C LEU A 102 -6.82 15.85 -36.27
N VAL A 103 -7.19 16.94 -36.95
CA VAL A 103 -7.85 18.08 -36.31
C VAL A 103 -9.21 18.33 -36.95
N ASP A 104 -10.15 18.88 -36.21
CA ASP A 104 -11.46 19.27 -36.75
C ASP A 104 -11.40 20.60 -37.53
N VAL A 105 -12.58 21.07 -37.95
CA VAL A 105 -12.74 22.36 -38.65
C VAL A 105 -12.31 23.58 -37.84
N LYS A 106 -12.26 23.47 -36.51
CA LYS A 106 -11.79 24.53 -35.58
C LYS A 106 -10.30 24.41 -35.28
N GLY A 107 -9.64 23.36 -35.76
CA GLY A 107 -8.25 23.05 -35.45
C GLY A 107 -8.06 22.33 -34.12
N GLU A 108 -9.14 21.85 -33.49
CA GLU A 108 -9.08 21.05 -32.27
C GLU A 108 -8.58 19.65 -32.57
N PHE A 109 -7.72 19.12 -31.70
CA PHE A 109 -7.11 17.81 -31.87
C PHE A 109 -8.12 16.69 -31.59
N ILE A 110 -8.32 15.80 -32.58
CA ILE A 110 -9.29 14.70 -32.52
C ILE A 110 -8.61 13.36 -32.28
N SER A 111 -7.61 13.03 -33.10
CA SER A 111 -7.00 11.69 -33.10
C SER A 111 -5.55 11.75 -33.55
N LYS A 112 -4.81 10.67 -33.30
CA LYS A 112 -3.40 10.53 -33.70
C LYS A 112 -3.04 9.08 -33.92
N ARG A 113 -2.02 8.88 -34.77
CA ARG A 113 -1.40 7.58 -34.99
C ARG A 113 -0.50 7.19 -33.81
N CYS A 114 -0.72 6.00 -33.26
CA CYS A 114 0.14 5.45 -32.22
C CYS A 114 1.52 5.19 -32.81
N ALA A 115 2.58 5.69 -32.16
CA ALA A 115 3.95 5.50 -32.63
C ALA A 115 4.47 4.06 -32.49
N ASP A 116 3.74 3.20 -31.77
CA ASP A 116 4.10 1.81 -31.53
C ASP A 116 3.29 0.86 -32.42
N CYS A 117 1.98 0.73 -32.18
CA CYS A 117 1.13 -0.15 -33.00
C CYS A 117 0.74 0.43 -34.37
N GLY A 118 0.99 1.71 -34.65
CA GLY A 118 0.64 2.34 -35.93
C GLY A 118 -0.86 2.62 -36.13
N GLU A 119 -1.72 2.25 -35.18
CA GLU A 119 -3.17 2.47 -35.26
C GLU A 119 -3.57 3.93 -35.04
N MET A 120 -4.60 4.39 -35.76
CA MET A 120 -5.23 5.70 -35.52
C MET A 120 -6.19 5.56 -34.33
N LYS A 121 -5.96 6.32 -33.26
CA LYS A 121 -6.83 6.31 -32.07
C LYS A 121 -7.29 7.73 -31.74
N LEU A 122 -8.51 7.83 -31.23
CA LEU A 122 -9.05 9.07 -30.67
C LEU A 122 -8.21 9.55 -29.48
N LYS A 123 -8.33 10.84 -29.14
CA LYS A 123 -7.59 11.50 -28.07
C LYS A 123 -7.68 10.78 -26.72
N ASP A 124 -8.84 10.22 -26.38
CA ASP A 124 -9.11 9.48 -25.14
C ASP A 124 -8.40 8.11 -25.07
N GLY A 125 -8.01 7.55 -26.22
CA GLY A 125 -7.18 6.35 -26.34
C GLY A 125 -5.73 6.55 -25.87
N TYR A 126 -5.35 7.77 -25.45
CA TYR A 126 -4.01 8.13 -25.00
C TYR A 126 -4.01 8.65 -23.55
N SER A 127 -2.87 8.51 -22.88
CA SER A 127 -2.62 9.21 -21.62
C SER A 127 -2.23 10.67 -21.87
N GLU A 128 -2.62 11.56 -20.97
CA GLU A 128 -2.28 12.97 -21.03
C GLU A 128 -0.77 13.21 -20.98
N SER A 129 -0.31 14.23 -21.71
CA SER A 129 1.09 14.67 -21.69
C SER A 129 1.26 16.07 -22.28
N ASN A 130 2.40 16.71 -22.03
CA ASN A 130 2.74 18.01 -22.63
C ASN A 130 3.25 17.91 -24.10
N LYS A 131 2.86 16.87 -24.83
CA LYS A 131 3.27 16.63 -26.23
C LYS A 131 2.16 17.05 -27.20
N LEU A 132 2.37 16.83 -28.50
CA LEU A 132 1.40 17.14 -29.56
C LEU A 132 0.00 16.63 -29.20
N GLY A 133 -0.98 17.53 -29.18
CA GLY A 133 -2.38 17.22 -28.86
C GLY A 133 -2.69 17.04 -27.37
N GLY A 134 -1.74 17.31 -26.48
CA GLY A 134 -1.91 17.09 -25.03
C GLY A 134 -1.84 15.61 -24.65
N VAL A 135 -1.32 14.74 -25.53
CA VAL A 135 -1.36 13.28 -25.37
C VAL A 135 -0.03 12.62 -25.71
N ARG A 136 0.24 11.43 -25.13
CA ARG A 136 1.47 10.66 -25.40
C ARG A 136 1.61 10.27 -26.88
N SER A 137 2.81 9.80 -27.27
CA SER A 137 3.06 9.27 -28.62
C SER A 137 2.51 7.86 -28.84
N ILE A 138 2.36 7.09 -27.77
CA ILE A 138 1.85 5.72 -27.79
C ILE A 138 0.50 5.65 -27.08
N CYS A 139 -0.38 4.76 -27.53
CA CYS A 139 -1.71 4.59 -26.96
C CYS A 139 -1.66 3.94 -25.57
N ARG A 140 -2.78 4.00 -24.82
CA ARG A 140 -2.87 3.45 -23.46
C ARG A 140 -2.59 1.93 -23.40
N GLU A 141 -3.00 1.18 -24.41
CA GLU A 141 -2.74 -0.26 -24.51
C GLU A 141 -1.24 -0.54 -24.64
N CYS A 142 -0.58 0.04 -25.67
CA CYS A 142 0.87 -0.08 -25.85
C CYS A 142 1.63 0.41 -24.61
N ASP A 143 1.28 1.57 -24.04
CA ASP A 143 1.92 2.07 -22.81
C ASP A 143 1.74 1.10 -21.62
N GLY A 144 0.59 0.42 -21.56
CA GLY A 144 0.29 -0.65 -20.61
C GLY A 144 1.21 -1.85 -20.81
N GLU A 145 1.31 -2.37 -22.03
CA GLU A 145 2.19 -3.49 -22.39
C GLU A 145 3.66 -3.20 -22.08
N HIS A 146 4.15 -2.03 -22.47
CA HIS A 146 5.51 -1.57 -22.16
C HIS A 146 5.75 -1.51 -20.65
N LYS A 147 4.78 -1.02 -19.88
CA LYS A 147 4.87 -1.01 -18.41
C LYS A 147 4.88 -2.41 -17.81
N VAL A 148 4.10 -3.34 -18.35
CA VAL A 148 4.10 -4.75 -17.88
C VAL A 148 5.45 -5.39 -18.19
N GLY A 149 5.95 -5.26 -19.43
CA GLY A 149 7.27 -5.76 -19.83
C GLY A 149 8.38 -5.18 -18.97
N TYR A 150 8.41 -3.86 -18.80
CA TYR A 150 9.39 -3.18 -17.94
C TYR A 150 9.35 -3.70 -16.49
N ARG A 151 8.16 -3.87 -15.90
CA ARG A 151 8.03 -4.41 -14.54
C ARG A 151 8.51 -5.86 -14.43
N ALA A 152 8.28 -6.68 -15.46
CA ALA A 152 8.72 -8.07 -15.49
C ALA A 152 10.25 -8.16 -15.62
N GLU A 153 10.84 -7.44 -16.58
CA GLU A 153 12.28 -7.41 -16.82
C GLU A 153 13.07 -6.79 -15.67
N ASN A 154 12.47 -5.82 -14.96
CA ASN A 154 13.11 -5.09 -13.87
C ASN A 154 12.53 -5.45 -12.50
N ALA A 155 11.90 -6.61 -12.34
CA ALA A 155 11.21 -7.00 -11.10
C ALA A 155 12.14 -6.96 -9.88
N GLU A 156 13.35 -7.52 -10.00
CA GLU A 156 14.33 -7.53 -8.91
C GLU A 156 14.89 -6.13 -8.62
N HIS A 157 15.18 -5.35 -9.67
CA HIS A 157 15.63 -3.95 -9.50
C HIS A 157 14.56 -3.10 -8.80
N LEU A 158 13.29 -3.23 -9.21
CA LEU A 158 12.17 -2.51 -8.57
C LEU A 158 11.98 -2.95 -7.12
N LYS A 159 12.13 -4.25 -6.83
CA LYS A 159 12.04 -4.78 -5.47
C LYS A 159 13.15 -4.24 -4.59
N GLU A 160 14.38 -4.21 -5.09
CA GLU A 160 15.53 -3.66 -4.37
C GLU A 160 15.40 -2.14 -4.17
N TYR A 161 15.02 -1.40 -5.21
CA TYR A 161 14.69 0.02 -5.11
C TYR A 161 13.61 0.27 -4.04
N MET A 162 12.54 -0.52 -4.01
CA MET A 162 11.48 -0.38 -3.02
C MET A 162 11.96 -0.71 -1.60
N ARG A 163 12.87 -1.68 -1.43
CA ARG A 163 13.50 -1.96 -0.12
C ARG A 163 14.34 -0.78 0.34
N GLN A 164 15.19 -0.24 -0.53
CA GLN A 164 16.03 0.92 -0.22
C GLN A 164 15.17 2.14 0.11
N TYR A 165 14.15 2.42 -0.71
CA TYR A 165 13.20 3.50 -0.44
C TYR A 165 12.50 3.32 0.92
N GLN A 166 12.05 2.11 1.25
CA GLN A 166 11.43 1.83 2.55
C GLN A 166 12.40 1.98 3.72
N ALA A 167 13.67 1.62 3.55
CA ALA A 167 14.70 1.76 4.57
C ALA A 167 15.05 3.24 4.81
N GLU A 168 15.31 3.99 3.73
CA GLU A 168 15.64 5.42 3.77
C GLU A 168 14.49 6.29 4.24
N ASN A 169 13.24 5.89 3.96
CA ASN A 169 12.04 6.64 4.30
C ASN A 169 11.23 5.98 5.42
N ALA A 170 11.84 5.10 6.22
CA ALA A 170 11.14 4.31 7.23
C ALA A 170 10.34 5.19 8.20
N ASP A 171 10.92 6.30 8.66
CA ASP A 171 10.28 7.18 9.63
C ASP A 171 9.17 8.03 9.00
N HIS A 172 9.38 8.53 7.77
CA HIS A 172 8.33 9.22 7.02
C HIS A 172 7.14 8.28 6.75
N ILE A 173 7.41 7.03 6.36
CA ILE A 173 6.36 6.02 6.14
C ILE A 173 5.61 5.72 7.44
N LYS A 174 6.31 5.56 8.57
CA LYS A 174 5.69 5.34 9.88
C LYS A 174 4.81 6.51 10.29
N GLU A 175 5.29 7.74 10.15
CA GLU A 175 4.53 8.94 10.51
C GLU A 175 3.31 9.13 9.60
N TYR A 176 3.47 8.96 8.29
CA TYR A 176 2.35 8.96 7.35
C TYR A 176 1.29 7.91 7.71
N GLN A 177 1.72 6.68 8.02
CA GLN A 177 0.80 5.62 8.47
C GLN A 177 0.12 5.96 9.79
N ARG A 178 0.82 6.62 10.72
CA ARG A 178 0.26 7.07 12.00
C ARG A 178 -0.83 8.11 11.78
N GLN A 179 -0.55 9.12 10.96
CA GLN A 179 -1.51 10.18 10.60
C GLN A 179 -2.72 9.61 9.88
N TYR A 180 -2.49 8.78 8.87
CA TYR A 180 -3.56 8.12 8.12
C TYR A 180 -4.47 7.27 9.02
N ARG A 181 -3.90 6.50 9.97
CA ARG A 181 -4.68 5.73 10.94
C ARG A 181 -5.43 6.61 11.92
N ALA A 182 -4.87 7.74 12.33
CA ALA A 182 -5.54 8.69 13.22
C ALA A 182 -6.74 9.34 12.53
N GLU A 183 -6.58 9.79 11.28
CA GLU A 183 -7.65 10.35 10.45
C GLU A 183 -8.76 9.33 10.20
N LYS A 184 -8.41 8.09 9.89
CA LYS A 184 -9.37 7.01 9.60
C LYS A 184 -9.94 6.30 10.81
N ARG A 185 -9.47 6.61 12.03
CA ARG A 185 -9.89 5.92 13.26
C ARG A 185 -11.40 5.92 13.47
N ASN A 186 -12.05 7.03 13.13
CA ASN A 186 -13.49 7.23 13.33
C ASN A 186 -14.30 7.13 12.03
N ASP A 187 -13.68 6.81 10.89
CA ASP A 187 -14.36 6.61 9.61
C ASP A 187 -15.10 5.25 9.64
N PRO A 188 -16.45 5.22 9.67
CA PRO A 188 -17.19 3.97 9.84
C PRO A 188 -16.94 2.97 8.71
N THR A 189 -16.73 3.47 7.48
CA THR A 189 -16.47 2.62 6.31
C THR A 189 -15.12 1.94 6.41
N TRP A 190 -14.12 2.66 6.92
CA TRP A 190 -12.78 2.12 7.14
C TRP A 190 -12.80 1.08 8.27
N VAL A 191 -13.47 1.39 9.39
CA VAL A 191 -13.62 0.47 10.53
C VAL A 191 -14.30 -0.83 10.10
N GLU A 192 -15.41 -0.75 9.35
CA GLU A 192 -16.11 -1.94 8.88
C GLU A 192 -15.26 -2.75 7.89
N LYS A 193 -14.52 -2.09 7.01
CA LYS A 193 -13.59 -2.76 6.10
C LYS A 193 -12.46 -3.48 6.85
N GLN A 194 -11.97 -2.94 7.96
CA GLN A 194 -10.99 -3.65 8.80
C GLN A 194 -11.60 -4.87 9.51
N ARG A 195 -12.83 -4.74 10.04
CA ARG A 195 -13.57 -5.85 10.63
C ARG A 195 -13.81 -6.97 9.63
N GLU A 196 -14.21 -6.62 8.41
CA GLU A 196 -14.41 -7.59 7.33
C GLU A 196 -13.10 -8.32 6.96
N ARG A 197 -11.99 -7.59 6.83
CA ARG A 197 -10.67 -8.21 6.62
C ARG A 197 -10.31 -9.16 7.76
N GLN A 198 -10.62 -8.80 9.00
CA GLN A 198 -10.40 -9.66 10.15
C GLN A 198 -11.27 -10.92 10.08
N ARG A 199 -12.58 -10.80 9.78
CA ARG A 199 -13.50 -11.93 9.57
C ARG A 199 -13.00 -12.87 8.46
N GLN A 200 -12.61 -12.32 7.31
CA GLN A 200 -12.06 -13.10 6.20
C GLN A 200 -10.79 -13.84 6.60
N ARG A 201 -9.93 -13.23 7.42
CA ARG A 201 -8.73 -13.89 7.93
C ARG A 201 -9.08 -15.05 8.86
N TYR A 202 -10.07 -14.90 9.73
CA TYR A 202 -10.57 -15.99 10.58
C TYR A 202 -11.12 -17.16 9.74
N VAL A 203 -11.82 -16.87 8.65
CA VAL A 203 -12.38 -17.89 7.74
C VAL A 203 -11.29 -18.55 6.89
N LYS A 204 -10.29 -17.80 6.42
CA LYS A 204 -9.21 -18.31 5.56
C LYS A 204 -8.10 -19.04 6.32
N GLU A 205 -7.83 -18.64 7.56
CA GLU A 205 -6.75 -19.19 8.39
C GLU A 205 -7.28 -19.77 9.73
N PRO A 206 -8.34 -20.60 9.76
CA PRO A 206 -8.97 -21.05 11.01
C PRO A 206 -7.99 -21.82 11.91
N GLU A 207 -7.14 -22.66 11.31
CA GLU A 207 -6.13 -23.46 12.01
C GLU A 207 -5.15 -22.60 12.82
N ARG A 208 -4.79 -21.42 12.31
CA ARG A 208 -3.90 -20.49 13.02
C ARG A 208 -4.52 -20.00 14.32
N PHE A 209 -5.82 -19.69 14.30
CA PHE A 209 -6.53 -19.23 15.48
C PHE A 209 -6.79 -20.37 16.45
N GLN A 210 -7.15 -21.55 15.93
CA GLN A 210 -7.28 -22.78 16.72
C GLN A 210 -5.97 -23.16 17.42
N ALA A 211 -4.83 -23.11 16.73
CA ALA A 211 -3.52 -23.38 17.32
C ALA A 211 -3.17 -22.37 18.42
N LYS A 212 -3.46 -21.08 18.19
CA LYS A 212 -3.26 -20.04 19.21
C LYS A 212 -4.14 -20.29 20.44
N GLU A 213 -5.39 -20.67 20.24
CA GLU A 213 -6.33 -20.98 21.31
C GLU A 213 -5.96 -22.27 22.05
N ALA A 214 -5.58 -23.33 21.33
CA ALA A 214 -5.08 -24.58 21.90
C ALA A 214 -3.87 -24.34 22.80
N LYS A 215 -2.89 -23.55 22.33
CA LYS A 215 -1.73 -23.16 23.14
C LYS A 215 -2.15 -22.39 24.41
N ARG A 216 -3.06 -21.43 24.28
CA ARG A 216 -3.58 -20.68 25.44
C ARG A 216 -4.31 -21.59 26.43
N ASN A 217 -5.10 -22.54 25.94
CA ASN A 217 -5.84 -23.48 26.78
C ASN A 217 -4.92 -24.51 27.45
N ALA A 218 -3.87 -24.98 26.77
CA ALA A 218 -2.84 -25.81 27.38
C ALA A 218 -2.14 -25.09 28.54
N LEU A 219 -1.70 -23.84 28.33
CA LEU A 219 -1.14 -23.01 29.39
C LEU A 219 -2.11 -22.83 30.56
N LYS A 220 -3.38 -22.49 30.28
CA LYS A 220 -4.40 -22.34 31.32
C LYS A 220 -4.63 -23.59 32.16
N ARG A 221 -4.52 -24.78 31.57
CA ARG A 221 -4.70 -26.07 32.27
C ARG A 221 -3.51 -26.41 33.18
N ASN A 222 -2.32 -25.99 32.78
CA ASN A 222 -1.07 -26.35 33.44
C ASN A 222 -0.61 -25.29 34.46
N LEU A 223 -1.16 -24.08 34.39
CA LEU A 223 -0.91 -23.03 35.38
C LEU A 223 -1.72 -23.25 36.65
N HIS A 224 -1.17 -22.77 37.77
CA HIS A 224 -1.82 -22.85 39.06
C HIS A 224 -3.20 -22.17 39.03
N ALA A 225 -4.22 -22.87 39.48
CA ALA A 225 -5.56 -22.34 39.65
C ALA A 225 -6.05 -22.66 41.05
N GLU A 226 -6.51 -21.63 41.77
CA GLU A 226 -7.05 -21.86 43.11
C GLU A 226 -8.37 -22.62 43.02
N PRO A 227 -8.61 -23.61 43.91
CA PRO A 227 -9.92 -24.24 44.02
C PRO A 227 -10.95 -23.20 44.44
N ASN A 228 -12.20 -23.39 44.00
CA ASN A 228 -13.32 -22.49 44.33
C ASN A 228 -13.10 -21.03 43.89
N TRP A 229 -12.55 -20.85 42.69
CA TRP A 229 -12.26 -19.54 42.10
C TRP A 229 -13.42 -18.54 42.15
N ALA A 230 -14.67 -18.99 42.04
CA ALA A 230 -15.84 -18.11 42.11
C ALA A 230 -15.93 -17.36 43.45
N ASN A 231 -15.65 -18.03 44.56
CA ASN A 231 -15.66 -17.40 45.88
C ASN A 231 -14.45 -16.46 46.04
N ASN A 232 -13.26 -16.90 45.61
CA ASN A 232 -12.06 -16.06 45.69
C ASN A 232 -12.23 -14.78 44.86
N TRP A 233 -12.91 -14.87 43.70
CA TRP A 233 -13.23 -13.71 42.89
C TRP A 233 -14.22 -12.76 43.57
N ALA A 234 -15.23 -13.30 44.26
CA ALA A 234 -16.15 -12.48 45.05
C ALA A 234 -15.41 -11.71 46.16
N ASP A 235 -14.49 -12.35 46.88
CA ASP A 235 -13.68 -11.72 47.92
C ASP A 235 -12.77 -10.62 47.36
N ILE A 236 -12.18 -10.85 46.17
CA ILE A 236 -11.40 -9.84 45.44
C ILE A 236 -12.28 -8.64 45.08
N MET A 237 -13.46 -8.89 44.52
CA MET A 237 -14.40 -7.83 44.15
C MET A 237 -14.87 -7.04 45.38
N GLU A 238 -15.13 -7.70 46.50
CA GLU A 238 -15.46 -7.05 47.77
C GLU A 238 -14.31 -6.17 48.27
N ARG A 239 -13.07 -6.67 48.25
CA ARG A 239 -11.86 -5.92 48.66
C ARG A 239 -11.67 -4.62 47.86
N PHE A 240 -12.01 -4.63 46.57
CA PHE A 240 -11.95 -3.46 45.70
C PHE A 240 -13.29 -2.74 45.58
N HIS A 241 -14.29 -3.10 46.40
CA HIS A 241 -15.62 -2.48 46.44
C HIS A 241 -16.32 -2.44 45.06
N GLY A 242 -16.15 -3.48 44.25
CA GLY A 242 -16.68 -3.56 42.89
C GLY A 242 -16.11 -2.49 41.95
N ARG A 243 -14.89 -2.01 42.20
CA ARG A 243 -14.25 -0.95 41.42
C ARG A 243 -12.97 -1.42 40.76
N CYS A 244 -12.59 -0.72 39.71
CA CYS A 244 -11.30 -0.87 39.04
C CYS A 244 -10.17 -0.60 40.04
N ALA A 245 -9.24 -1.53 40.18
CA ALA A 245 -8.11 -1.37 41.10
C ALA A 245 -7.28 -0.11 40.80
N LEU A 246 -7.12 0.25 39.53
CA LEU A 246 -6.22 1.35 39.12
C LEU A 246 -6.91 2.72 39.00
N THR A 247 -8.20 2.77 38.66
CA THR A 247 -8.93 4.03 38.46
C THR A 247 -9.95 4.32 39.55
N GLY A 248 -10.45 3.29 40.24
CA GLY A 248 -11.56 3.42 41.19
C GLY A 248 -12.93 3.56 40.55
N ASP A 249 -13.02 3.46 39.22
CA ASP A 249 -14.30 3.49 38.52
C ASP A 249 -15.15 2.28 38.92
N VAL A 250 -16.46 2.48 38.99
CA VAL A 250 -17.42 1.39 39.21
C VAL A 250 -17.34 0.41 38.03
N LEU A 251 -17.21 -0.87 38.34
CA LEU A 251 -17.23 -1.92 37.36
C LEU A 251 -18.65 -2.49 37.24
N ASP A 252 -19.16 -2.49 36.02
CA ASP A 252 -20.46 -3.07 35.69
C ASP A 252 -20.23 -4.21 34.69
N GLU A 253 -20.49 -5.44 35.15
CA GLU A 253 -20.39 -6.64 34.32
C GLU A 253 -21.40 -6.63 33.17
N SER A 254 -22.58 -6.03 33.37
CA SER A 254 -23.63 -5.96 32.33
C SER A 254 -23.23 -5.08 31.15
N GLN A 255 -22.32 -4.13 31.39
CA GLN A 255 -21.75 -3.24 30.36
C GLN A 255 -20.44 -3.77 29.76
N GLY A 256 -19.97 -4.95 30.21
CA GLY A 256 -18.70 -5.52 29.74
C GLY A 256 -17.47 -4.68 30.09
N ASN A 257 -17.56 -3.82 31.12
CA ASN A 257 -16.44 -2.98 31.55
C ASN A 257 -15.62 -3.62 32.70
N SER A 258 -16.04 -4.78 33.22
CA SER A 258 -15.34 -5.51 34.29
C SER A 258 -14.56 -6.69 33.75
N HIS A 259 -13.23 -6.70 33.89
CA HIS A 259 -12.40 -7.85 33.57
C HIS A 259 -11.67 -8.36 34.82
N CYS A 260 -11.61 -9.69 34.96
CA CYS A 260 -10.63 -10.36 35.82
C CYS A 260 -9.26 -10.33 35.11
N GLU A 261 -8.39 -9.43 35.55
CA GLU A 261 -7.07 -9.27 34.94
C GLU A 261 -6.01 -10.07 35.67
N HIS A 262 -5.10 -10.68 34.90
CA HIS A 262 -3.90 -11.34 35.41
C HIS A 262 -2.74 -10.34 35.48
N PHE A 263 -2.19 -10.09 36.66
CA PHE A 263 -1.03 -9.21 36.83
C PHE A 263 0.15 -9.76 36.04
N ILE A 264 0.58 -10.99 36.34
CA ILE A 264 1.52 -11.77 35.53
C ILE A 264 0.74 -12.41 34.36
N PRO A 265 1.04 -12.07 33.09
CA PRO A 265 0.31 -12.61 31.95
C PRO A 265 0.44 -14.14 31.83
N LEU A 266 -0.68 -14.83 31.63
CA LEU A 266 -0.70 -16.29 31.43
C LEU A 266 0.21 -16.76 30.28
N SER A 267 0.43 -15.90 29.27
CA SER A 267 1.33 -16.21 28.14
C SER A 267 2.80 -16.32 28.52
N TRP A 268 3.18 -15.91 29.73
CA TRP A 268 4.53 -16.08 30.25
C TRP A 268 4.74 -17.46 30.87
N GLY A 269 3.69 -18.28 30.98
CA GLY A 269 3.79 -19.57 31.65
C GLY A 269 4.03 -19.43 33.15
N HIS A 270 3.74 -18.27 33.75
CA HIS A 270 3.81 -18.05 35.19
C HIS A 270 2.50 -17.52 35.76
N GLY A 271 2.40 -17.59 37.09
CA GLY A 271 1.20 -17.24 37.82
C GLY A 271 0.09 -18.24 37.51
N GLY A 272 -1.06 -17.72 37.10
CA GLY A 272 -2.27 -18.51 36.88
C GLY A 272 -3.51 -17.75 37.32
N THR A 273 -4.63 -18.45 37.46
CA THR A 273 -5.89 -17.84 37.92
C THR A 273 -6.01 -18.06 39.43
N SER A 274 -5.51 -17.10 40.20
CA SER A 274 -5.44 -17.14 41.66
C SER A 274 -5.59 -15.74 42.24
N ALA A 275 -5.99 -15.63 43.51
CA ALA A 275 -6.08 -14.34 44.20
C ALA A 275 -4.74 -13.61 44.30
N ALA A 276 -3.64 -14.37 44.21
CA ALA A 276 -2.27 -13.86 44.18
C ALA A 276 -1.85 -13.26 42.82
N ASN A 277 -2.65 -13.44 41.77
CA ASN A 277 -2.32 -12.95 40.42
C ASN A 277 -3.50 -12.22 39.74
N CYS A 278 -4.70 -12.26 40.30
CA CYS A 278 -5.90 -11.70 39.67
C CYS A 278 -6.45 -10.48 40.41
N TYR A 279 -6.94 -9.50 39.67
CA TYR A 279 -7.51 -8.27 40.21
C TYR A 279 -8.56 -7.65 39.25
N PRO A 280 -9.46 -6.79 39.74
CA PRO A 280 -10.49 -6.17 38.92
C PRO A 280 -9.93 -4.98 38.15
N LEU A 281 -10.10 -5.00 36.84
CA LEU A 281 -9.61 -3.95 35.94
C LEU A 281 -10.65 -3.63 34.86
N ARG A 282 -10.71 -2.36 34.47
CA ARG A 282 -11.50 -1.93 33.30
C ARG A 282 -11.07 -2.66 32.03
N SER A 283 -12.03 -2.95 31.16
CA SER A 283 -11.79 -3.71 29.92
C SER A 283 -10.81 -3.01 28.97
N ASP A 284 -10.89 -1.68 28.84
CA ASP A 284 -10.00 -0.89 27.97
C ASP A 284 -8.55 -0.85 28.49
N LEU A 285 -8.36 -0.80 29.81
CA LEU A 285 -7.05 -0.89 30.44
C LEU A 285 -6.44 -2.29 30.30
N ASN A 286 -7.22 -3.34 30.50
CA ASN A 286 -6.79 -4.72 30.26
C ASN A 286 -6.32 -4.90 28.80
N ILE A 287 -7.15 -4.48 27.84
CA ILE A 287 -6.81 -4.54 26.41
C ILE A 287 -5.51 -3.77 26.11
N SER A 288 -5.30 -2.62 26.77
CA SER A 288 -4.08 -1.82 26.64
C SER A 288 -2.84 -2.51 27.23
N LYS A 289 -2.97 -3.16 28.39
CA LYS A 289 -1.90 -3.89 29.08
C LYS A 289 -1.48 -5.13 28.29
N GLY A 290 -2.44 -5.98 27.92
CA GLY A 290 -2.18 -7.22 27.22
C GLY A 290 -1.17 -8.12 27.96
N ASN A 291 -0.07 -8.48 27.28
CA ASN A 291 0.98 -9.34 27.83
C ASN A 291 2.27 -8.59 28.22
N ARG A 292 2.19 -7.27 28.37
CA ARG A 292 3.33 -6.44 28.78
C ARG A 292 3.62 -6.62 30.28
N ASN A 293 4.85 -6.32 30.68
CA ASN A 293 5.20 -6.17 32.08
C ASN A 293 4.31 -5.10 32.73
N PRO A 294 3.58 -5.41 33.82
CA PRO A 294 2.66 -4.47 34.47
C PRO A 294 3.32 -3.19 34.97
N PHE A 295 4.55 -3.29 35.49
CA PHE A 295 5.29 -2.13 36.00
C PHE A 295 5.68 -1.19 34.87
N GLU A 296 6.28 -1.74 33.80
CA GLU A 296 6.64 -0.98 32.60
C GLU A 296 5.41 -0.38 31.90
N TRP A 297 4.32 -1.15 31.79
CA TRP A 297 3.07 -0.67 31.23
C TRP A 297 2.50 0.47 32.06
N PHE A 298 2.49 0.35 33.39
CA PHE A 298 1.98 1.40 34.24
C PHE A 298 2.78 2.69 34.04
N GLN A 299 4.11 2.63 34.10
CA GLN A 299 4.96 3.81 33.93
C GLN A 299 4.79 4.47 32.55
N ALA A 300 4.69 3.68 31.48
CA ALA A 300 4.54 4.20 30.13
C ALA A 300 3.15 4.80 29.83
N PHE A 301 2.11 4.42 30.59
CA PHE A 301 0.72 4.75 30.26
C PHE A 301 -0.06 5.46 31.37
N LYS A 302 0.50 5.66 32.57
CA LYS A 302 -0.19 6.30 33.70
C LYS A 302 -0.74 7.68 33.37
N ASP A 303 0.05 8.54 32.72
CA ASP A 303 -0.38 9.90 32.36
C ASP A 303 -1.50 9.89 31.31
N ARG A 304 -1.40 8.96 30.35
CA ARG A 304 -2.39 8.83 29.27
C ARG A 304 -3.77 8.45 29.79
N TYR A 305 -3.83 7.60 30.81
CA TYR A 305 -5.10 7.11 31.37
C TYR A 305 -5.47 7.77 32.69
N GLY A 306 -4.66 8.72 33.19
CA GLY A 306 -4.87 9.35 34.50
C GLY A 306 -4.81 8.36 35.65
N LEU A 307 -3.89 7.39 35.61
CA LEU A 307 -3.75 6.37 36.65
C LEU A 307 -3.01 6.94 37.87
N SER A 308 -3.52 6.64 39.07
CA SER A 308 -2.90 7.05 40.33
C SER A 308 -1.75 6.12 40.71
N GLN A 309 -0.60 6.69 41.09
CA GLN A 309 0.53 5.95 41.64
C GLN A 309 0.12 5.22 42.92
N ASP A 310 -0.54 5.91 43.85
CA ASP A 310 -1.00 5.34 45.13
C ASP A 310 -1.88 4.10 44.91
N ARG A 311 -2.82 4.14 43.97
CA ARG A 311 -3.68 2.98 43.65
C ARG A 311 -2.89 1.81 43.06
N PHE A 312 -1.88 2.10 42.25
CA PHE A 312 -1.00 1.06 41.71
C PHE A 312 -0.15 0.44 42.82
N ASP A 313 0.41 1.25 43.71
CA ASP A 313 1.22 0.81 44.83
C ASP A 313 0.37 -0.02 45.83
N GLU A 314 -0.88 0.39 46.08
CA GLU A 314 -1.84 -0.39 46.87
C GLU A 314 -2.15 -1.75 46.24
N LEU A 315 -2.32 -1.80 44.91
CA LEU A 315 -2.52 -3.05 44.19
C LEU A 315 -1.27 -3.94 44.27
N VAL A 316 -0.08 -3.38 44.10
CA VAL A 316 1.19 -4.11 44.20
C VAL A 316 1.37 -4.66 45.62
N LEU A 317 1.09 -3.85 46.64
CA LEU A 317 1.14 -4.29 48.03
C LEU A 317 0.15 -5.44 48.29
N TYR A 318 -1.09 -5.32 47.80
CA TYR A 318 -2.09 -6.37 47.90
C TYR A 318 -1.59 -7.69 47.28
N LEU A 319 -1.07 -7.65 46.06
CA LEU A 319 -0.57 -8.84 45.37
C LEU A 319 0.69 -9.41 46.03
N ALA A 320 1.59 -8.55 46.50
CA ALA A 320 2.78 -8.95 47.24
C ALA A 320 2.42 -9.71 48.52
N MET A 321 1.47 -9.19 49.31
CA MET A 321 0.96 -9.86 50.50
C MET A 321 0.35 -11.22 50.17
N ARG A 322 -0.39 -11.35 49.07
CA ARG A 322 -0.96 -12.63 48.62
C ARG A 322 0.10 -13.65 48.18
N ASN A 323 1.33 -13.24 47.93
CA ASN A 323 2.46 -14.10 47.57
C ASN A 323 3.47 -14.30 48.72
N ASP A 324 3.16 -13.80 49.93
CA ASP A 324 4.07 -13.75 51.07
C ASP A 324 5.41 -13.07 50.70
N MET A 325 5.32 -11.89 50.09
CA MET A 325 6.44 -11.08 49.63
C MET A 325 6.26 -9.61 50.06
N THR A 326 7.37 -8.90 50.19
CA THR A 326 7.38 -7.43 50.17
C THR A 326 7.08 -6.91 48.75
N PRO A 327 6.61 -5.66 48.59
CA PRO A 327 6.43 -5.04 47.27
C PRO A 327 7.69 -5.14 46.39
N GLU A 328 8.88 -4.92 46.96
CA GLU A 328 10.16 -4.96 46.25
C GLU A 328 10.52 -6.38 45.80
N GLU A 329 10.25 -7.39 46.63
CA GLU A 329 10.42 -8.80 46.25
C GLU A 329 9.43 -9.22 45.18
N PHE A 330 8.17 -8.76 45.28
CA PHE A 330 7.14 -9.05 44.31
C PHE A 330 7.46 -8.44 42.94
N GLU A 331 8.00 -7.22 42.90
CA GLU A 331 8.50 -6.61 41.67
C GLU A 331 9.62 -7.47 41.03
N LYS A 332 10.63 -7.87 41.82
CA LYS A 332 11.70 -8.77 41.35
C LYS A 332 11.14 -10.10 40.82
N TYR A 333 10.16 -10.67 41.50
CA TYR A 333 9.46 -11.87 41.09
C TYR A 333 8.76 -11.71 39.73
N VAL A 334 8.07 -10.60 39.50
CA VAL A 334 7.41 -10.31 38.21
C VAL A 334 8.44 -10.18 37.08
N TYR A 335 9.54 -9.44 37.29
CA TYR A 335 10.62 -9.36 36.30
C TYR A 335 11.32 -10.70 36.06
N TRP A 336 11.45 -11.53 37.10
CA TRP A 336 11.96 -12.89 36.94
C TRP A 336 11.03 -13.74 36.07
N CYS A 337 9.71 -13.66 36.27
CA CYS A 337 8.73 -14.37 35.43
C CYS A 337 8.78 -13.90 33.96
N GLU A 338 9.05 -12.62 33.71
CA GLU A 338 9.22 -12.11 32.34
C GLU A 338 10.47 -12.67 31.65
N ARG A 339 11.58 -12.78 32.40
CA ARG A 339 12.87 -13.29 31.91
C ARG A 339 12.87 -14.81 31.74
N ASN A 340 12.09 -15.54 32.53
CA ASN A 340 12.12 -17.01 32.62
C ASN A 340 10.84 -17.68 32.09
N LYS A 341 10.26 -17.16 31.01
CA LYS A 341 8.97 -17.64 30.47
C LYS A 341 8.98 -19.15 30.22
N ARG A 342 7.91 -19.81 30.65
CA ARG A 342 7.72 -21.26 30.50
C ARG A 342 6.87 -21.60 29.29
N THR A 343 7.23 -22.69 28.63
CA THR A 343 6.45 -23.37 27.60
C THR A 343 5.27 -24.13 28.19
N PRO A 344 4.25 -24.49 27.40
CA PRO A 344 3.15 -25.35 27.86
C PRO A 344 3.63 -26.68 28.47
N GLU A 345 4.71 -27.24 27.92
CA GLU A 345 5.35 -28.49 28.36
C GLU A 345 6.00 -28.31 29.73
N GLU A 346 6.84 -27.27 29.90
CA GLU A 346 7.46 -26.94 31.20
C GLU A 346 6.41 -26.64 32.29
N CYS A 347 5.29 -26.00 31.92
CA CYS A 347 4.18 -25.78 32.85
C CYS A 347 3.49 -27.11 33.23
N ALA A 348 3.43 -28.09 32.33
CA ALA A 348 2.83 -29.40 32.60
C ALA A 348 3.70 -30.21 33.57
N GLU A 349 5.03 -30.06 33.45
CA GLU A 349 6.02 -30.73 34.29
C GLU A 349 6.08 -30.13 35.71
N ASP A 350 5.95 -28.81 35.84
CA ASP A 350 5.95 -28.11 37.14
C ASP A 350 4.73 -27.19 37.32
N THR A 351 3.70 -27.76 37.95
CA THR A 351 2.42 -27.10 38.23
C THR A 351 2.40 -26.33 39.55
N ARG A 352 3.54 -26.26 40.27
CA ARG A 352 3.64 -25.51 41.53
C ARG A 352 3.36 -24.02 41.30
N PRO A 353 2.89 -23.29 42.34
CA PRO A 353 2.80 -21.84 42.28
C PRO A 353 4.13 -21.21 41.86
N SER A 354 4.10 -20.28 40.90
CA SER A 354 5.33 -19.66 40.38
C SER A 354 6.13 -18.89 41.44
N SER A 355 5.47 -18.44 42.52
CA SER A 355 6.12 -17.84 43.69
C SER A 355 7.03 -18.83 44.43
N GLU A 356 6.69 -20.12 44.49
CA GLU A 356 7.55 -21.16 45.08
C GLU A 356 8.77 -21.43 44.20
N ILE A 357 8.56 -21.53 42.89
CA ILE A 357 9.65 -21.74 41.91
C ILE A 357 10.64 -20.56 41.98
N PHE A 358 10.12 -19.34 42.11
CA PHE A 358 10.95 -18.15 42.30
C PHE A 358 11.77 -18.19 43.60
N LYS A 359 11.16 -18.56 44.74
CA LYS A 359 11.87 -18.71 46.02
C LYS A 359 12.98 -19.76 45.93
N GLU A 360 12.73 -20.87 45.22
CA GLU A 360 13.74 -21.91 44.96
C GLU A 360 14.89 -21.40 44.07
N ALA A 361 14.58 -20.64 43.01
CA ALA A 361 15.60 -19.99 42.17
C ALA A 361 16.45 -18.98 42.97
N GLN A 362 15.82 -18.20 43.86
CA GLN A 362 16.50 -17.26 44.73
C GLN A 362 17.45 -17.97 45.71
N ALA A 363 17.01 -19.07 46.31
CA ALA A 363 17.85 -19.90 47.18
C ALA A 363 19.07 -20.49 46.46
N ARG A 364 18.98 -20.70 45.15
CA ARG A 364 20.07 -21.15 44.28
C ARG A 364 20.95 -20.00 43.74
N GLY A 365 20.59 -18.75 43.97
CA GLY A 365 21.33 -17.57 43.49
C GLY A 365 21.08 -17.25 42.00
N GLU A 366 19.93 -17.64 41.45
CA GLU A 366 19.59 -17.53 40.02
C GLU A 366 18.73 -16.30 39.67
N VAL A 367 18.51 -15.36 40.61
CA VAL A 367 17.51 -14.26 40.50
C VAL A 367 18.12 -12.88 40.28
#